data_AF-A0A2N8BRF9-F1
#
_entry.id   AF-A0A2N8BRF9-F1
#
_cell.length_a   1.000
_cell.length_b   1.000
_cell.length_c   1.000
_cell.angle_alpha   90.00
_cell.angle_beta   90.00
_cell.angle_gamma   90.00
#
_symmetry.space_group_name_H-M   'P 1'
#
loop_
_entity.id
_entity.type
_entity.pdbx_description
1 polymer ?
#
loop_
_entity_poly.entity_id
_entity_poly.type
_entity_poly.pdbx_seq_one_letter_code
_entity_poly.pdbx_strand_id
1 'polypeptide(L)'
;TVFVVAIGDKIGLPWPALLTIITACAVFVPGLPRFEPPTELILPIFLPPLLWALARRTSWGVIREQWVTILSLSVLLVVATTLA
;
A
#
# COMPACT_ATOMS: atom_id res chain seq x y z
N THR A 1 -13.81 0.60 15.07
CA THR A 1 -12.79 1.34 14.30
C THR A 1 -11.65 1.83 15.18
N VAL A 2 -11.90 2.42 16.35
CA VAL A 2 -10.85 2.96 17.25
C VAL A 2 -9.92 1.87 17.87
N PHE A 3 -10.43 0.67 18.17
CA PHE A 3 -9.62 -0.40 18.77
C PHE A 3 -8.45 -0.88 17.90
N VAL A 4 -8.63 -0.92 16.58
CA VAL A 4 -7.59 -1.42 15.66
C VAL A 4 -6.52 -0.34 15.42
N VAL A 5 -6.89 0.94 15.48
CA VAL A 5 -5.95 2.08 15.41
C VAL A 5 -5.07 2.13 16.68
N ALA A 6 -5.65 1.90 17.86
CA ALA A 6 -4.92 1.89 19.14
C ALA A 6 -3.90 0.73 19.26
N ILE A 7 -4.17 -0.41 18.64
CA ILE A 7 -3.22 -1.53 18.57
C ILE A 7 -2.14 -1.30 17.50
N GLY A 8 -2.51 -0.66 16.38
CA GLY A 8 -1.55 -0.33 15.32
C GLY A 8 -0.48 0.67 15.76
N ASP A 9 -0.86 1.70 16.52
CA ASP A 9 0.09 2.68 17.06
C ASP A 9 1.07 2.07 18.08
N LYS A 10 0.67 1.01 18.80
CA LYS A 10 1.51 0.37 19.82
C LYS A 10 2.58 -0.58 19.23
N ILE A 11 2.37 -1.05 17.99
CA ILE A 11 3.27 -1.99 17.30
C ILE A 11 4.10 -1.27 16.22
N GLY A 12 3.70 -0.06 15.80
CA GLY A 12 4.41 0.71 14.78
C GLY A 12 4.26 0.15 13.36
N LEU A 13 3.35 -0.80 13.14
CA LEU A 13 3.10 -1.40 11.83
C LEU A 13 2.07 -0.58 11.03
N PRO A 14 2.30 -0.37 9.72
CA PRO A 14 1.31 0.24 8.84
C PRO A 14 -0.02 -0.53 8.90
N TRP A 15 -1.13 0.21 8.93
CA TRP A 15 -2.48 -0.33 8.90
C TRP A 15 -2.69 -1.46 7.85
N PRO A 16 -2.20 -1.34 6.60
CA PRO A 16 -2.32 -2.42 5.61
C PRO A 16 -1.63 -3.72 6.03
N ALA A 17 -0.45 -3.65 6.66
CA ALA A 17 0.28 -4.84 7.08
C ALA A 17 -0.48 -5.60 8.18
N LEU A 18 -1.07 -4.87 9.15
CA LEU A 18 -1.90 -5.49 10.20
C LEU A 18 -3.14 -6.17 9.61
N LEU A 19 -3.82 -5.53 8.67
CA LEU A 19 -4.96 -6.14 7.97
C LEU A 19 -4.55 -7.43 7.25
N THR A 20 -3.41 -7.43 6.55
CA THR A 20 -2.93 -8.65 5.86
C THR A 20 -2.66 -9.79 6.82
N ILE A 21 -2.08 -9.51 7.99
CA ILE A 21 -1.82 -10.54 9.02
C ILE A 21 -3.15 -11.10 9.56
N ILE A 22 -4.09 -10.23 9.90
CA ILE A 22 -5.40 -10.64 10.43
C ILE A 22 -6.14 -11.50 9.40
N THR A 23 -6.19 -11.06 8.13
CA THR A 23 -6.82 -11.83 7.06
C THR A 23 -6.11 -13.15 6.82
N ALA A 24 -4.78 -13.16 6.79
CA ALA A 24 -3.99 -14.39 6.63
C ALA A 24 -4.28 -15.38 7.76
N CYS A 25 -4.36 -14.93 9.01
CA CYS A 25 -4.75 -15.78 10.15
C CYS A 25 -6.21 -16.24 10.03
N ALA A 26 -7.13 -15.36 9.62
CA ALA A 26 -8.55 -15.67 9.51
C ALA A 26 -8.83 -16.76 8.47
N VAL A 27 -8.07 -16.83 7.37
CA VAL A 27 -8.23 -17.86 6.33
C VAL A 27 -8.08 -19.30 6.86
N PHE A 28 -7.34 -19.49 7.96
CA PHE A 28 -7.17 -20.83 8.57
C PHE A 28 -8.38 -21.30 9.41
N VAL A 29 -9.38 -20.45 9.65
CA VAL A 29 -10.55 -20.81 10.46
C VAL A 29 -11.65 -21.40 9.56
N PRO A 30 -11.97 -22.70 9.67
CA PRO A 30 -13.04 -23.31 8.88
C PRO A 30 -14.41 -22.79 9.33
N GLY A 31 -15.27 -22.42 8.36
CA GLY A 31 -16.64 -21.94 8.63
C GLY A 31 -16.85 -20.43 8.46
N LEU A 32 -15.81 -19.67 8.12
CA LEU A 32 -15.97 -18.26 7.73
C LEU A 32 -16.67 -18.15 6.35
N PRO A 33 -17.64 -17.23 6.21
CA PRO A 33 -18.24 -16.94 4.91
C PRO A 33 -17.16 -16.42 3.96
N ARG A 34 -17.04 -17.04 2.80
CA ARG A 34 -16.14 -16.55 1.74
C ARG A 34 -16.74 -15.27 1.17
N PHE A 35 -16.13 -14.15 1.53
CA PHE A 35 -16.43 -12.86 0.94
C PHE A 35 -15.45 -12.65 -0.22
N GLU A 36 -15.96 -12.75 -1.44
CA GLU A 36 -15.22 -12.49 -2.68
C GLU A 36 -15.61 -11.10 -3.20
N PRO A 37 -14.85 -10.04 -2.82
CA PRO A 37 -15.11 -8.72 -3.35
C PRO A 37 -14.80 -8.69 -4.85
N PRO A 38 -15.62 -7.99 -5.66
CA PRO A 38 -15.37 -7.83 -7.08
C PRO A 38 -14.03 -7.10 -7.32
N THR A 39 -13.09 -7.81 -7.93
CA THR A 39 -11.70 -7.36 -8.19
C THR A 39 -11.64 -6.12 -9.09
N GLU A 40 -12.65 -5.93 -9.94
CA GLU A 40 -12.79 -4.75 -10.81
C GLU A 40 -13.12 -3.47 -10.04
N LEU A 41 -13.70 -3.58 -8.85
CA LEU A 41 -14.05 -2.44 -8.00
C LEU A 41 -12.97 -2.16 -6.93
N ILE A 42 -12.21 -3.17 -6.50
CA ILE A 42 -11.20 -2.98 -5.45
C ILE A 42 -10.06 -2.04 -5.90
N LEU A 43 -9.57 -2.19 -7.13
CA LEU A 43 -8.52 -1.33 -7.67
C LEU A 43 -8.94 0.15 -7.73
N PRO A 44 -10.02 0.54 -8.44
CA PRO A 44 -10.40 1.94 -8.59
C PRO A 44 -10.91 2.58 -7.30
N ILE A 45 -11.40 1.81 -6.33
CA ILE A 45 -11.83 2.37 -5.03
C ILE A 45 -10.63 2.69 -4.15
N PHE A 46 -9.63 1.82 -4.13
CA PHE A 46 -8.50 1.96 -3.20
C PHE A 46 -7.30 2.71 -3.82
N LEU A 47 -7.05 2.61 -5.13
CA LEU A 47 -5.91 3.28 -5.78
C LEU A 47 -5.96 4.81 -5.64
N PRO A 48 -7.06 5.52 -6.00
CA PRO A 48 -7.08 6.97 -5.92
C PRO A 48 -6.75 7.53 -4.53
N PRO A 49 -7.38 7.07 -3.43
CA PRO A 49 -7.05 7.57 -2.10
C PRO A 49 -5.63 7.18 -1.66
N LEU A 50 -5.12 5.99 -2.02
CA LEU A 50 -3.75 5.57 -1.68
C LEU A 50 -2.69 6.37 -2.43
N LEU A 51 -2.85 6.52 -3.75
CA LEU A 51 -1.95 7.31 -4.60
C LEU A 51 -1.93 8.77 -4.13
N TRP A 52 -3.09 9.34 -3.79
CA TRP A 52 -3.16 10.70 -3.29
C TRP A 52 -2.53 10.86 -1.90
N ALA A 53 -2.76 9.89 -1.00
CA ALA A 53 -2.15 9.88 0.33
C ALA A 53 -0.62 9.74 0.28
N LEU A 54 -0.07 9.06 -0.74
CA LEU A 54 1.37 8.96 -0.98
C LEU A 54 1.91 10.22 -1.67
N ALA A 55 1.23 10.71 -2.70
CA ALA A 55 1.63 11.91 -3.44
C ALA A 55 1.76 13.14 -2.54
N ARG A 56 0.87 13.31 -1.56
CA ARG A 56 0.95 14.42 -0.58
C ARG A 56 2.18 14.36 0.34
N ARG A 57 2.81 13.20 0.51
CA ARG A 57 4.00 13.05 1.35
C ARG A 57 5.26 13.49 0.59
N THR A 58 5.17 13.64 -0.72
CA THR A 58 6.30 14.00 -1.58
C THR A 58 6.40 15.52 -1.73
N SER A 59 7.60 16.06 -1.55
CA SER A 59 7.88 17.47 -1.74
C SER A 59 8.18 17.80 -3.20
N TRP A 60 7.44 18.76 -3.76
CA TRP A 60 7.69 19.29 -5.12
C TRP A 60 9.07 19.93 -5.27
N GLY A 61 9.61 20.54 -4.20
CA GLY A 61 10.94 21.15 -4.22
C GLY A 61 12.06 20.11 -4.37
N VAL A 62 11.96 19.01 -3.63
CA VAL A 62 12.94 17.90 -3.68
C VAL A 62 12.91 17.23 -5.05
N ILE A 63 11.73 17.04 -5.63
CA ILE A 63 11.62 16.53 -7.00
C ILE A 63 12.37 17.46 -7.97
N ARG A 64 12.21 18.78 -7.80
CA ARG A 64 12.88 19.77 -8.66
C ARG A 64 14.39 19.73 -8.60
N GLU A 65 14.93 19.54 -7.41
CA GLU A 65 16.37 19.50 -7.20
C GLU A 65 17.00 18.19 -7.69
N GLN A 66 16.26 17.07 -7.66
CA GLN A 66 16.79 15.72 -7.90
C GLN A 66 16.13 14.97 -9.07
N TRP A 67 15.55 15.66 -10.06
CA TRP A 67 14.81 15.03 -11.17
C TRP A 67 15.57 13.90 -11.88
N VAL A 68 16.87 14.05 -12.15
CA VAL A 68 17.68 13.03 -12.85
C VAL A 68 17.79 11.75 -12.02
N THR A 69 18.11 11.88 -10.73
CA THR A 69 18.21 10.74 -9.82
C THR A 69 16.86 10.06 -9.65
N ILE A 70 15.79 10.83 -9.49
CA ILE A 70 14.43 10.29 -9.37
C ILE A 70 14.07 9.49 -10.61
N LEU A 71 14.24 10.04 -11.83
CA LEU A 71 13.93 9.34 -13.06
C LEU A 71 14.78 8.08 -13.26
N SER A 72 16.07 8.14 -12.94
CA SER A 72 16.94 6.96 -13.01
C SER A 72 16.47 5.85 -12.05
N LEU A 73 16.23 6.18 -10.78
CA LEU A 73 15.81 5.20 -9.77
C LEU A 73 14.37 4.72 -9.94
N SER A 74 13.47 5.52 -10.51
CA SER A 74 12.05 5.13 -10.67
C SER A 74 11.72 4.54 -12.04
N VAL A 75 12.41 4.93 -13.12
CA VAL A 75 12.15 4.40 -14.46
C VAL A 75 13.21 3.40 -14.86
N LEU A 76 14.48 3.81 -14.89
CA LEU A 76 15.56 2.96 -15.38
C LEU A 76 15.74 1.72 -14.49
N LEU A 77 15.75 1.90 -13.17
CA LEU A 77 15.86 0.78 -12.24
C LEU A 77 14.68 -0.18 -12.36
N VAL A 78 13.44 0.33 -12.49
CA VAL A 78 12.25 -0.52 -12.64
C VAL A 78 12.31 -1.33 -13.93
N VAL A 79 12.68 -0.70 -15.05
CA VAL A 79 12.88 -1.39 -16.33
C VAL A 79 13.97 -2.45 -16.20
N ALA A 80 15.11 -2.10 -15.59
CA ALA A 80 16.19 -3.06 -15.35
C ALA A 80 15.73 -4.25 -14.49
N THR A 81 14.99 -4.02 -13.40
CA THR A 81 14.47 -5.11 -12.55
C THR A 81 13.37 -5.93 -13.19
N THR A 82 12.63 -5.37 -14.16
CA THR A 82 11.56 -6.10 -14.87
C THR A 82 12.12 -6.94 -16.02
N LEU A 83 13.25 -6.51 -16.62
CA LEU A 83 13.89 -7.19 -17.74
C LEU A 83 15.00 -8.16 -17.34
N ALA A 84 15.56 -8.02 -16.12
CA ALA A 84 16.56 -8.95 -15.56
C ALA A 84 15.89 -10.24 -15.05
#